data_AF-A0A2G6LIV7-F1
#
_entry.id   AF-A0A2G6LIV7-F1
#
_cell.length_a   1.000
_cell.length_b   1.000
_cell.length_c   1.000
_cell.angle_alpha   90.00
_cell.angle_beta   90.00
_cell.angle_gamma   90.00
#
_symmetry.space_group_name_H-M   'P 1'
#
loop_
_entity.id
_entity.type
_entity.pdbx_description
1 polymer ?
#
loop_
_entity_poly.entity_id
_entity_poly.type
_entity_poly.pdbx_seq_one_letter_code
_entity_poly.pdbx_strand_id
1 'polypeptide(L)'
;MNNLKEKLTSFSNMLSCVWGNLSFFIDTDSTGSLKMDWLQANWELLIESQCGENVFLEVYGDGADCNGSSSRVLYPNKLPTHKIICKSETTNIHDVLNDIYLNDVDEFVFDRFVSIGNDGWYYESPPFDKVLIFQKGVERVIEFNKLEFLVQRIH
;
A
#
# COMPACT_ATOMS: atom_id res chain seq x y z
N MET A 1 17.70 7.56 -11.46
CA MET A 1 16.67 6.49 -11.53
C MET A 1 16.00 6.42 -10.18
N ASN A 2 14.71 6.71 -10.12
CA ASN A 2 13.92 6.66 -8.90
C ASN A 2 13.73 5.19 -8.51
N ASN A 3 14.44 4.68 -7.50
CA ASN A 3 14.25 3.31 -7.06
C ASN A 3 13.02 3.21 -6.15
N LEU A 4 11.83 3.18 -6.75
CA LEU A 4 10.57 3.07 -6.03
C LEU A 4 10.51 1.78 -5.21
N LYS A 5 11.03 0.67 -5.74
CA LYS A 5 11.08 -0.63 -5.04
C LYS A 5 11.92 -0.54 -3.75
N GLU A 6 13.06 0.14 -3.76
CA GLU A 6 13.85 0.41 -2.54
C GLU A 6 13.06 1.25 -1.53
N LYS A 7 12.40 2.33 -1.96
CA LYS A 7 11.59 3.19 -1.06
C LYS A 7 10.45 2.41 -0.42
N LEU A 8 9.73 1.62 -1.22
CA LEU A 8 8.66 0.74 -0.77
C LEU A 8 9.19 -0.35 0.18
N THR A 9 10.38 -0.89 -0.08
CA THR A 9 11.07 -1.82 0.83
C THR A 9 11.36 -1.15 2.18
N SER A 10 11.90 0.08 2.18
CA SER A 10 12.15 0.83 3.41
C SER A 10 10.85 1.14 4.16
N PHE A 11 9.76 1.44 3.46
CA PHE A 11 8.46 1.69 4.07
C PHE A 11 7.88 0.43 4.71
N SER A 12 7.85 -0.72 4.00
CA SER A 12 7.44 -2.01 4.58
C SER A 12 8.28 -2.39 5.81
N ASN A 13 9.60 -2.21 5.74
CA ASN A 13 10.50 -2.45 6.87
C ASN A 13 10.18 -1.52 8.05
N MET A 14 9.90 -0.24 7.79
CA MET A 14 9.47 0.70 8.83
C MET A 14 8.18 0.22 9.48
N LEU A 15 7.14 -0.15 8.70
CA LEU A 15 5.89 -0.69 9.22
C LEU A 15 6.16 -1.88 10.15
N SER A 16 6.94 -2.86 9.70
CA SER A 16 7.32 -4.03 10.50
C SER A 16 8.03 -3.67 11.81
N CYS A 17 8.95 -2.71 11.78
CA CYS A 17 9.70 -2.28 12.97
C CYS A 17 8.84 -1.55 14.00
N VAL A 18 7.93 -0.69 13.54
CA VAL A 18 7.16 0.19 14.45
C VAL A 18 5.85 -0.44 14.89
N TRP A 19 5.31 -1.42 14.16
CA TRP A 19 3.96 -1.95 14.39
C TRP A 19 3.72 -2.42 15.81
N GLY A 20 4.69 -3.12 16.41
CA GLY A 20 4.56 -3.61 17.79
C GLY A 20 4.29 -2.48 18.78
N ASN A 21 4.96 -1.34 18.63
CA ASN A 21 4.73 -0.17 19.49
C ASN A 21 3.47 0.59 19.08
N LEU A 22 3.20 0.70 17.79
CA LEU A 22 2.04 1.41 17.25
C LEU A 22 0.71 0.72 17.65
N SER A 23 0.69 -0.61 17.67
CA SER A 23 -0.51 -1.42 17.98
C SER A 23 -1.13 -1.05 19.32
N PHE A 24 -0.32 -0.78 20.35
CA PHE A 24 -0.83 -0.31 21.64
C PHE A 24 -1.64 0.99 21.53
N PHE A 25 -1.18 1.94 20.72
CA PHE A 25 -1.88 3.21 20.51
C PHE A 25 -3.12 3.03 19.64
N ILE A 26 -3.07 2.12 18.66
CA ILE A 26 -4.22 1.77 17.83
C ILE A 26 -5.32 1.14 18.68
N ASP A 27 -4.98 0.17 19.54
CA ASP A 27 -5.94 -0.56 20.36
C ASP A 27 -6.60 0.31 21.44
N THR A 28 -5.92 1.40 21.84
CA THR A 28 -6.40 2.36 22.83
C THR A 28 -7.00 3.62 22.21
N ASP A 29 -7.01 3.72 20.88
CA ASP A 29 -7.58 4.86 20.17
C ASP A 29 -9.11 4.81 20.18
N SER A 30 -9.72 5.79 20.87
CA SER A 30 -11.17 5.92 20.92
C SER A 30 -11.80 6.48 19.65
N THR A 31 -11.04 7.14 18.77
CA THR A 31 -11.60 7.69 17.52
C THR A 31 -11.69 6.63 16.43
N GLY A 32 -10.81 5.62 16.48
CA GLY A 32 -10.67 4.59 15.46
C GLY A 32 -9.94 5.07 14.21
N SER A 33 -9.46 6.31 14.18
CA SER A 33 -8.83 6.94 13.01
C SER A 33 -7.31 6.92 13.07
N LEU A 34 -6.70 6.75 14.26
CA LEU A 34 -5.26 6.89 14.46
C LEU A 34 -4.45 6.04 13.49
N LYS A 35 -4.86 4.78 13.32
CA LYS A 35 -4.19 3.84 12.42
C LYS A 35 -4.11 4.37 10.99
N MET A 36 -5.26 4.76 10.44
CA MET A 36 -5.38 5.17 9.05
C MET A 36 -4.74 6.55 8.82
N ASP A 37 -4.93 7.48 9.76
CA ASP A 37 -4.31 8.79 9.74
C ASP A 37 -2.77 8.68 9.76
N TRP A 38 -2.23 7.82 10.64
CA TRP A 38 -0.79 7.61 10.76
C TRP A 38 -0.21 6.96 9.49
N LEU A 39 -0.86 5.93 8.95
CA LEU A 39 -0.42 5.25 7.74
C LEU A 39 -0.42 6.20 6.54
N GLN A 40 -1.52 6.92 6.32
CA GLN A 40 -1.64 7.88 5.23
C GLN A 40 -0.64 9.04 5.37
N ALA A 41 -0.44 9.57 6.59
CA ALA A 41 0.55 10.63 6.81
C ALA A 41 1.97 10.16 6.45
N ASN A 42 2.35 8.96 6.89
CA ASN A 42 3.67 8.42 6.59
C ASN A 42 3.82 8.03 5.11
N TRP A 43 2.76 7.57 4.46
CA TRP A 43 2.74 7.34 3.02
C TRP A 43 3.03 8.63 2.24
N GLU A 44 2.33 9.72 2.58
CA GLU A 44 2.52 11.01 1.93
C GLU A 44 3.93 11.58 2.18
N LEU A 45 4.44 11.45 3.41
CA LEU A 45 5.75 11.96 3.79
C LEU A 45 6.91 11.17 3.19
N LEU A 46 6.83 9.83 3.17
CA LEU A 46 7.98 8.96 2.89
C LEU A 46 7.99 8.42 1.47
N ILE A 47 6.81 8.20 0.86
CA ILE A 47 6.70 7.64 -0.49
C ILE A 47 6.31 8.71 -1.50
N GLU A 48 5.17 9.38 -1.31
CA GLU A 48 4.66 10.35 -2.28
C GLU A 48 5.62 11.53 -2.50
N SER A 49 6.16 12.11 -1.41
CA SER A 49 7.11 13.23 -1.48
C SER A 49 8.34 12.93 -2.35
N GLN A 50 8.65 11.65 -2.54
CA GLN A 50 9.80 11.16 -3.28
C GLN A 50 9.48 10.83 -4.75
N CYS A 51 8.24 11.01 -5.19
CA CYS A 51 7.79 10.73 -6.56
C CYS A 51 7.92 11.92 -7.51
N GLY A 52 8.14 13.13 -6.98
CA GLY A 52 8.37 14.35 -7.75
C GLY A 52 7.37 15.47 -7.44
N GLU A 53 7.65 16.67 -7.95
CA GLU A 53 6.76 17.81 -7.76
C GLU A 53 5.40 17.58 -8.45
N ASN A 54 4.31 17.95 -7.78
CA ASN A 54 2.93 17.79 -8.27
C ASN A 54 2.50 16.34 -8.55
N VAL A 55 3.25 15.36 -8.04
CA VAL A 55 2.83 13.96 -8.01
C VAL A 55 2.08 13.70 -6.71
N PHE A 56 0.79 13.41 -6.82
CA PHE A 56 -0.08 13.05 -5.72
C PHE A 56 -0.53 11.60 -5.96
N LEU A 57 -0.07 10.68 -5.13
CA LEU A 57 -0.44 9.28 -5.24
C LEU A 57 -1.89 9.07 -4.78
N GLU A 58 -2.48 7.95 -5.21
CA GLU A 58 -3.65 7.37 -4.54
C GLU A 58 -3.34 7.15 -3.06
N VAL A 59 -4.40 7.17 -2.25
CA VAL A 59 -4.29 6.97 -0.81
C VAL A 59 -3.75 5.57 -0.53
N TYR A 60 -3.03 5.45 0.58
CA TYR A 60 -2.55 4.16 1.05
C TYR A 60 -3.70 3.46 1.78
N GLY A 61 -4.16 2.36 1.20
CA GLY A 61 -5.30 1.65 1.72
C GLY A 61 -6.57 2.51 1.79
N ASP A 62 -7.15 2.63 2.99
CA ASP A 62 -8.43 3.34 3.18
C ASP A 62 -8.25 4.87 3.24
N GLY A 63 -7.01 5.34 3.34
CA GLY A 63 -6.66 6.74 3.55
C GLY A 63 -7.11 7.29 4.91
N ALA A 64 -6.79 8.55 5.16
CA ALA A 64 -7.06 9.20 6.45
C ALA A 64 -8.54 9.53 6.69
N ASP A 65 -8.92 9.77 7.95
CA ASP A 65 -10.24 10.30 8.32
C ASP A 65 -10.14 11.62 9.13
N CYS A 66 -8.92 12.13 9.35
CA CYS A 66 -8.72 13.37 10.11
C CYS A 66 -9.21 14.66 9.40
N ASN A 67 -9.49 14.62 8.10
CA ASN A 67 -9.85 15.80 7.30
C ASN A 67 -11.30 15.78 6.76
N GLY A 68 -12.16 14.90 7.26
CA GLY A 68 -13.62 14.88 7.02
C GLY A 68 -14.03 14.61 5.57
N SER A 69 -13.79 15.55 4.65
CA SER A 69 -14.08 15.42 3.22
C SER A 69 -12.89 14.90 2.41
N SER A 70 -11.78 14.54 3.06
CA SER A 70 -10.56 14.13 2.39
C SER A 70 -9.87 12.98 3.10
N SER A 71 -9.44 12.00 2.31
CA SER A 71 -8.64 10.87 2.77
C SER A 71 -7.13 11.15 2.77
N ARG A 72 -6.74 12.43 2.61
CA ARG A 72 -5.35 12.90 2.65
C ARG A 72 -5.06 13.66 3.93
N VAL A 73 -3.79 13.66 4.36
CA VAL A 73 -3.38 14.35 5.60
C VAL A 73 -2.74 15.70 5.30
N LEU A 74 -1.67 15.73 4.50
CA LEU A 74 -0.86 16.93 4.25
C LEU A 74 -1.51 17.87 3.23
N TYR A 75 -2.19 17.30 2.25
CA TYR A 75 -2.78 18.03 1.12
C TYR A 75 -4.26 17.70 0.95
N PRO A 76 -5.14 18.01 1.93
CA PRO A 76 -6.54 17.57 1.94
C PRO A 76 -7.35 18.03 0.72
N ASN A 77 -6.94 19.14 0.09
CA ASN A 77 -7.64 19.69 -1.09
C ASN A 77 -7.11 19.16 -2.43
N LYS A 78 -6.16 18.22 -2.44
CA LYS A 78 -5.57 17.68 -3.67
C LYS A 78 -6.21 16.34 -4.02
N LEU A 79 -6.42 16.12 -5.31
CA LEU A 79 -6.84 14.83 -5.84
C LEU A 79 -5.61 14.04 -6.30
N PRO A 80 -5.66 12.69 -6.26
CA PRO A 80 -4.58 11.87 -6.79
C PRO A 80 -4.39 12.16 -8.28
N THR A 81 -3.13 12.32 -8.68
CA THR A 81 -2.71 12.49 -10.08
C THR A 81 -2.01 11.24 -10.61
N HIS A 82 -1.53 10.38 -9.72
CA HIS A 82 -0.79 9.18 -10.05
C HIS A 82 -1.20 8.02 -9.13
N LYS A 83 -0.92 6.80 -9.57
CA LYS A 83 -1.05 5.57 -8.82
C LYS A 83 0.24 4.77 -8.89
N ILE A 84 0.41 3.82 -7.98
CA ILE A 84 1.47 2.83 -8.10
C ILE A 84 0.89 1.59 -8.77
N ILE A 85 1.52 1.17 -9.84
CA ILE A 85 1.19 -0.08 -10.52
C ILE A 85 2.28 -1.11 -10.24
N CYS A 86 1.87 -2.37 -10.16
CA CYS A 86 2.76 -3.51 -10.02
C CYS A 86 2.85 -4.26 -11.35
N LYS A 87 4.05 -4.71 -11.68
CA LYS A 87 4.31 -5.63 -12.78
C LYS A 87 4.97 -6.88 -12.24
N SER A 88 4.58 -8.02 -12.78
CA SER A 88 5.26 -9.27 -12.47
C SER A 88 6.62 -9.34 -13.15
N GLU A 89 7.64 -9.80 -12.43
CA GLU A 89 8.94 -10.17 -13.02
C GLU A 89 8.89 -11.55 -13.73
N THR A 90 7.87 -12.37 -13.44
CA THR A 90 7.77 -13.75 -13.93
C THR A 90 6.37 -14.08 -14.44
N THR A 91 6.27 -14.91 -15.48
CA THR A 91 5.01 -15.61 -15.73
C THR A 91 4.81 -16.63 -14.61
N ASN A 92 3.59 -16.79 -14.07
CA ASN A 92 3.24 -17.64 -12.91
C ASN A 92 3.41 -16.99 -11.51
N ILE A 93 2.68 -15.92 -11.24
CA ILE A 93 2.53 -15.37 -9.88
C ILE A 93 1.42 -16.11 -9.14
N HIS A 94 1.65 -16.44 -7.86
CA HIS A 94 0.61 -16.96 -6.97
C HIS A 94 -0.16 -15.81 -6.32
N ASP A 95 -1.46 -15.78 -6.52
CA ASP A 95 -2.41 -14.99 -5.74
C ASP A 95 -2.80 -15.80 -4.51
N VAL A 96 -2.21 -15.45 -3.36
CA VAL A 96 -2.33 -16.22 -2.12
C VAL A 96 -3.74 -16.14 -1.55
N LEU A 97 -4.44 -15.02 -1.76
CA LEU A 97 -5.80 -14.81 -1.25
C LEU A 97 -6.82 -15.71 -1.94
N ASN A 98 -6.70 -15.86 -3.26
CA ASN A 98 -7.66 -16.62 -4.07
C ASN A 98 -7.17 -18.05 -4.40
N ASP A 99 -5.96 -18.39 -3.98
CA ASP A 99 -5.27 -19.65 -4.27
C ASP A 99 -5.23 -20.02 -5.76
N ILE A 100 -4.85 -19.06 -6.60
CA ILE A 100 -4.70 -19.27 -8.05
C ILE A 100 -3.37 -18.74 -8.57
N TYR A 101 -2.91 -19.30 -9.67
CA TYR A 101 -1.76 -18.78 -10.41
C TYR A 101 -2.19 -17.88 -11.56
N LEU A 102 -1.59 -16.70 -11.63
CA LEU A 102 -1.80 -15.70 -12.67
C LEU A 102 -0.73 -15.87 -13.74
N ASN A 103 -1.18 -16.11 -14.97
CA ASN A 103 -0.30 -16.25 -16.13
C ASN A 103 -0.21 -14.98 -16.97
N ASP A 104 -1.13 -14.04 -16.77
CA ASP A 104 -1.22 -12.80 -17.53
C ASP A 104 -0.49 -11.65 -16.83
N VAL A 105 0.10 -10.78 -17.65
CA VAL A 105 0.92 -9.62 -17.25
C VAL A 105 0.09 -8.35 -17.05
N ASP A 106 -1.21 -8.51 -16.85
CA ASP A 106 -2.13 -7.39 -16.69
C ASP A 106 -1.72 -6.50 -15.52
N GLU A 107 -1.89 -5.19 -15.70
CA GLU A 107 -1.52 -4.18 -14.71
C GLU A 107 -2.27 -4.40 -13.40
N PHE A 108 -1.51 -4.51 -12.31
CA PHE A 108 -2.02 -4.54 -10.95
C PHE A 108 -1.93 -3.14 -10.36
N VAL A 109 -2.95 -2.69 -9.64
CA VAL A 109 -2.88 -1.44 -8.87
C VAL A 109 -2.49 -1.78 -7.44
N PHE A 110 -1.40 -1.18 -6.95
CA PHE A 110 -0.97 -1.29 -5.57
C PHE A 110 -1.96 -0.59 -4.64
N ASP A 111 -2.36 -1.28 -3.56
CA ASP A 111 -3.20 -0.70 -2.52
C ASP A 111 -2.40 -0.48 -1.21
N ARG A 112 -1.95 -1.57 -0.60
CA ARG A 112 -1.21 -1.52 0.69
C ARG A 112 -0.33 -2.74 0.92
N PHE A 113 0.56 -2.66 1.89
CA PHE A 113 1.30 -3.81 2.41
C PHE A 113 0.44 -4.61 3.40
N VAL A 114 0.54 -5.93 3.30
CA VAL A 114 -0.22 -6.88 4.13
C VAL A 114 0.62 -8.12 4.42
N SER A 115 0.10 -8.98 5.30
CA SER A 115 0.54 -10.35 5.50
C SER A 115 -0.66 -11.30 5.50
N ILE A 116 -0.42 -12.60 5.32
CA ILE A 116 -1.46 -13.64 5.30
C ILE A 116 -1.47 -14.35 6.65
N GLY A 117 -2.66 -14.43 7.26
CA GLY A 117 -2.90 -15.20 8.48
C GLY A 117 -3.04 -16.69 8.21
N ASN A 118 -3.01 -17.49 9.28
CA ASN A 118 -3.18 -18.95 9.19
C ASN A 118 -4.59 -19.37 8.74
N ASP A 119 -5.54 -18.44 8.72
CA ASP A 119 -6.90 -18.61 8.22
C ASP A 119 -7.04 -18.29 6.73
N GLY A 120 -5.94 -17.90 6.06
CA GLY A 120 -5.92 -17.55 4.64
C GLY A 120 -6.35 -16.12 4.33
N TRP A 121 -6.73 -15.32 5.33
CA TRP A 121 -7.09 -13.92 5.13
C TRP A 121 -5.86 -13.02 5.23
N TYR A 122 -5.94 -11.84 4.58
CA TYR A 122 -4.90 -10.84 4.71
C TYR A 122 -5.16 -9.91 5.89
N TYR A 123 -4.07 -9.42 6.47
CA TYR A 123 -4.07 -8.51 7.59
C TYR A 123 -3.03 -7.42 7.35
N GLU A 124 -3.38 -6.18 7.65
CA GLU A 124 -2.40 -5.10 7.74
C GLU A 124 -1.68 -5.23 9.08
N SER A 125 -0.69 -6.11 9.12
CA SER A 125 0.18 -6.41 10.26
C SER A 125 1.51 -6.99 9.76
N PRO A 126 2.56 -7.02 10.60
CA PRO A 126 3.83 -7.64 10.26
C PRO A 126 3.65 -9.10 9.82
N PRO A 127 4.53 -9.61 8.92
CA PRO A 127 5.77 -8.99 8.44
C PRO A 127 5.67 -7.99 7.28
N PHE A 128 4.48 -7.63 6.78
CA PHE A 128 4.32 -6.71 5.64
C PHE A 128 5.11 -7.14 4.38
N ASP A 129 5.21 -8.45 4.17
CA ASP A 129 5.99 -9.10 3.11
C ASP A 129 5.21 -9.29 1.80
N LYS A 130 3.90 -9.03 1.83
CA LYS A 130 2.99 -9.11 0.68
C LYS A 130 2.33 -7.76 0.44
N VAL A 131 1.72 -7.63 -0.73
CA VAL A 131 0.94 -6.46 -1.10
C VAL A 131 -0.47 -6.88 -1.48
N LEU A 132 -1.44 -6.12 -0.99
CA LEU A 132 -2.79 -6.11 -1.53
C LEU A 132 -2.77 -5.29 -2.82
N ILE A 133 -3.36 -5.84 -3.86
CA ILE A 133 -3.46 -5.23 -5.17
C ILE A 133 -4.86 -5.44 -5.75
N PHE A 134 -5.26 -4.55 -6.65
CA PHE A 134 -6.50 -4.68 -7.41
C PHE A 134 -6.20 -5.00 -8.87
N GLN A 135 -6.89 -6.01 -9.40
CA GLN A 135 -6.86 -6.37 -10.81
C GLN A 135 -8.28 -6.54 -11.34
N LYS A 136 -8.72 -5.66 -12.25
CA LYS A 136 -10.08 -5.73 -12.84
C LYS A 136 -11.20 -5.82 -11.78
N GLY A 137 -11.04 -5.12 -10.66
CA GLY A 137 -11.99 -5.12 -9.55
C GLY A 137 -11.89 -6.32 -8.60
N VAL A 138 -10.89 -7.18 -8.75
CA VAL A 138 -10.63 -8.32 -7.87
C VAL A 138 -9.45 -8.00 -6.96
N GLU A 139 -9.64 -8.18 -5.65
CA GLU A 139 -8.57 -8.15 -4.65
C GLU A 139 -7.68 -9.37 -4.79
N ARG A 140 -6.36 -9.15 -4.75
CA ARG A 140 -5.36 -10.20 -4.83
C ARG A 140 -4.22 -9.92 -3.87
N VAL A 141 -3.56 -10.97 -3.40
CA VAL A 141 -2.40 -10.82 -2.51
C VAL A 141 -1.20 -11.53 -3.11
N ILE A 142 -0.12 -10.77 -3.30
CA ILE A 142 1.10 -11.24 -3.96
C ILE A 142 2.31 -10.93 -3.08
N GLU A 143 3.31 -11.83 -3.09
CA GLU A 143 4.63 -11.59 -2.50
C GLU A 143 5.29 -10.33 -3.06
N PHE A 144 5.63 -9.39 -2.17
CA PHE A 144 6.20 -8.09 -2.56
C PHE A 144 7.46 -8.23 -3.43
N ASN A 145 8.32 -9.21 -3.10
CA ASN A 145 9.59 -9.41 -3.78
C ASN A 145 9.45 -9.88 -5.24
N LYS A 146 8.29 -10.40 -5.65
CA LYS A 146 7.99 -10.87 -7.02
C LYS A 146 7.52 -9.76 -7.95
N LEU A 147 7.39 -8.54 -7.44
CA LEU A 147 6.80 -7.42 -8.16
C LEU A 147 7.82 -6.32 -8.42
N GLU A 148 7.73 -5.71 -9.59
CA GLU A 148 8.25 -4.40 -9.90
C GLU A 148 7.17 -3.34 -9.69
N PHE A 149 7.59 -2.13 -9.33
CA PHE A 149 6.68 -1.03 -9.01
C PHE A 149 7.00 0.18 -9.86
N LEU A 150 5.96 0.80 -10.43
CA LEU A 150 6.07 2.00 -11.26
C LEU A 150 5.02 3.01 -10.83
N VAL A 151 5.38 4.30 -10.89
CA VAL A 151 4.42 5.39 -10.77
C VAL A 151 3.78 5.63 -12.13
N GLN A 152 2.46 5.61 -12.20
CA GLN A 152 1.68 5.83 -13.42
C GLN A 152 0.67 6.95 -13.22
N ARG A 153 0.59 7.86 -14.19
CA ARG A 153 -0.39 8.94 -14.18
C ARG A 153 -1.81 8.40 -14.31
N ILE A 154 -2.72 8.95 -13.51
CA ILE A 154 -4.17 8.72 -13.63
C ILE A 154 -4.67 9.74 -14.65
N HIS A 155 -4.74 9.31 -15.92
CA HIS A 155 -5.14 10.12 -17.09
C HIS A 155 -4.16 11.24 -17.50
#